data_AF-A0A671MKQ3-F1
#
_entry.id   AF-A0A671MKQ3-F1
#
_cell.length_a   1.000
_cell.length_b   1.000
_cell.length_c   1.000
_cell.angle_alpha   90.00
_cell.angle_beta   90.00
_cell.angle_gamma   90.00
#
_symmetry.space_group_name_H-M   'P 1'
#
loop_
_entity.id
_entity.type
_entity.pdbx_description
1 polymer ?
#
loop_
_entity_poly.entity_id
_entity_poly.type
_entity_poly.pdbx_seq_one_letter_code
_entity_poly.pdbx_strand_id
1 'polypeptide(L)'
;EFISRVRDLMRAGVIKHEERPIWFDVYAAFPPKREPLYEKVVRPLKIHAADNVPDILYKEDEIRALTLYTLPFKTLGSIRN
;
A
#
# COMPACT_ATOMS: atom_id res chain seq x y z
N GLU A 1 15.49 2.49 -6.89
CA GLU A 1 15.96 3.37 -8.00
C GLU A 1 16.63 4.68 -7.60
N PHE A 2 16.11 5.47 -6.66
CA PHE A 2 16.70 6.80 -6.38
C PHE A 2 17.86 6.76 -5.37
N ILE A 3 17.75 5.90 -4.35
CA ILE A 3 18.77 5.79 -3.30
C ILE A 3 20.08 5.24 -3.87
N SER A 4 19.98 4.19 -4.69
CA SER A 4 21.12 3.64 -5.44
C SER A 4 21.77 4.73 -6.31
N ARG A 5 20.98 5.51 -7.06
CA ARG A 5 21.49 6.64 -7.86
C ARG A 5 22.24 7.69 -7.03
N VAL A 6 21.66 8.15 -5.92
CA VAL A 6 22.31 9.15 -5.06
C VAL A 6 23.60 8.59 -4.47
N ARG A 7 23.58 7.33 -4.01
CA ARG A 7 24.77 6.64 -3.50
C ARG A 7 25.87 6.56 -4.56
N ASP A 8 25.52 6.20 -5.79
CA ASP A 8 26.49 6.04 -6.88
C ASP A 8 27.05 7.40 -7.34
N LEU A 9 26.24 8.46 -7.35
CA LEU A 9 26.70 9.83 -7.60
C LEU A 9 27.65 10.33 -6.51
N MET A 10 27.39 9.99 -5.25
CA MET A 10 28.31 10.30 -4.15
C MET A 10 29.62 9.52 -4.27
N ARG A 11 29.57 8.24 -4.65
CA ARG A 11 30.76 7.40 -4.89
C ARG A 11 31.59 7.88 -6.07
N ALA A 12 30.94 8.37 -7.12
CA ALA A 12 31.58 8.97 -8.29
C ALA A 12 32.14 10.38 -8.02
N GLY A 13 31.89 10.96 -6.84
CA GLY A 13 32.35 12.30 -6.47
C GLY A 13 31.58 13.44 -7.13
N VAL A 14 30.48 13.16 -7.82
CA VAL A 14 29.60 14.17 -8.43
C VAL A 14 28.85 14.94 -7.35
N ILE A 15 28.39 14.24 -6.31
CA ILE A 15 27.80 14.83 -5.11
C ILE A 15 28.82 14.71 -4.00
N LYS A 16 29.25 15.83 -3.42
CA LYS A 16 30.15 15.79 -2.25
C LYS A 16 29.42 15.22 -1.06
N HIS A 17 30.15 14.57 -0.16
CA HIS A 17 29.56 13.99 1.04
C HIS A 17 28.87 15.03 1.93
N GLU A 18 29.41 16.25 1.95
CA GLU A 18 28.87 17.42 2.67
C GLU A 18 27.56 17.94 2.09
N GLU A 19 27.34 17.72 0.79
CA GLU A 19 26.15 18.16 0.04
C GLU A 19 25.08 17.05 0.00
N ARG A 20 25.24 15.99 0.80
CA ARG A 20 24.29 14.89 0.83
C ARG A 20 22.92 15.40 1.29
N PRO A 21 21.82 14.92 0.68
CA PRO A 21 20.49 15.32 1.11
C PRO A 21 20.22 14.93 2.57
N ILE A 22 19.51 15.79 3.31
CA ILE A 22 19.19 15.58 4.74
C ILE A 22 18.50 14.23 4.99
N TRP A 23 17.63 13.80 4.06
CA TRP A 23 16.89 12.54 4.19
C TRP A 23 17.79 11.29 4.03
N PHE A 24 19.00 11.41 3.47
CA PHE A 24 19.87 10.28 3.16
C PHE A 24 20.26 9.49 4.42
N ASP A 25 20.58 10.20 5.50
CA ASP A 25 20.96 9.58 6.77
C ASP A 25 19.79 8.87 7.44
N VAL A 26 18.60 9.45 7.35
CA VAL A 26 17.36 8.84 7.85
C VAL A 26 17.07 7.55 7.10
N TYR A 27 17.20 7.57 5.77
CA TYR A 27 16.99 6.38 4.95
C TYR A 27 18.04 5.29 5.24
N ALA A 28 19.31 5.68 5.43
CA ALA A 28 20.39 4.75 5.73
C ALA A 28 20.24 4.10 7.12
N ALA A 29 19.77 4.86 8.12
CA ALA A 29 19.51 4.36 9.47
C ALA A 29 18.26 3.48 9.54
N PHE A 30 17.21 3.83 8.79
CA PHE A 30 15.90 3.16 8.82
C PHE A 30 15.46 2.75 7.41
N PRO A 31 16.11 1.74 6.80
CA PRO A 31 15.76 1.31 5.45
C PRO A 31 14.33 0.73 5.41
N PRO A 32 13.57 0.98 4.33
CA PRO A 32 12.25 0.40 4.15
C PRO A 32 12.34 -1.11 3.92
N LYS A 33 11.24 -1.84 4.23
CA LYS A 33 11.17 -3.29 4.02
C LYS A 33 11.34 -3.71 2.55
N ARG A 34 10.82 -2.90 1.63
CA ARG A 34 10.95 -3.08 0.19
C ARG A 34 11.62 -1.83 -0.37
N GLU A 35 12.64 -2.03 -1.20
CA GLU A 35 13.29 -0.91 -1.87
C GLU A 35 12.32 -0.25 -2.87
N PRO A 36 12.28 1.10 -2.96
CA PRO A 36 11.46 1.80 -3.94
C PRO A 36 12.07 1.66 -5.33
N LEU A 37 11.80 0.52 -5.96
CA LEU A 37 12.14 0.24 -7.34
C LEU A 37 10.97 0.66 -8.23
N TYR A 38 11.29 1.18 -9.42
CA TYR A 38 10.27 1.46 -10.43
C TYR A 38 9.90 0.12 -11.06
N GLU A 39 8.67 -0.31 -10.80
CA GLU A 39 8.11 -1.50 -11.40
C GLU A 39 7.05 -1.08 -12.41
N LYS A 40 7.29 -1.42 -13.69
CA LYS A 40 6.27 -1.22 -14.72
C LYS A 40 5.09 -2.12 -14.35
N VAL A 41 3.90 -1.52 -14.19
CA VAL A 41 2.67 -2.27 -13.97
C VAL A 41 2.41 -3.13 -15.20
N VAL A 42 2.82 -4.39 -15.14
CA VAL A 42 2.43 -5.40 -16.12
C VAL A 42 1.04 -5.85 -15.71
N ARG A 43 0.01 -5.33 -16.38
CA ARG A 43 -1.33 -5.92 -16.25
C ARG A 43 -1.18 -7.39 -16.63
N PRO A 44 -1.59 -8.35 -15.77
CA PRO A 44 -1.49 -9.74 -16.13
C PRO A 44 -2.31 -9.96 -17.40
N LEU A 45 -1.62 -10.23 -18.52
CA LEU A 45 -2.27 -10.94 -19.61
C LEU A 45 -2.54 -12.33 -19.08
N LYS A 46 -3.70 -12.58 -18.45
CA LYS A 46 -4.37 -13.90 -18.45
C LYS A 46 -5.63 -13.92 -17.61
N ILE A 47 -6.65 -14.42 -18.29
CA ILE A 47 -7.98 -14.96 -17.93
C ILE A 47 -8.01 -15.86 -16.66
N HIS A 48 -6.87 -16.18 -16.04
CA HIS A 48 -6.75 -17.09 -14.88
C HIS A 48 -5.76 -16.62 -13.79
N ALA A 49 -5.23 -15.40 -13.85
CA ALA A 49 -4.49 -14.83 -12.73
C ALA A 49 -5.50 -14.34 -11.68
N ALA A 50 -6.06 -15.26 -10.89
CA ALA A 50 -6.83 -14.88 -9.72
C ALA A 50 -5.91 -14.08 -8.79
N ASP A 51 -6.36 -12.91 -8.36
CA ASP A 51 -5.66 -12.15 -7.34
C ASP A 51 -5.46 -13.04 -6.10
N ASN A 52 -4.23 -13.13 -5.58
CA ASN A 52 -3.88 -13.98 -4.43
C ASN A 52 -4.49 -13.49 -3.10
N VAL A 53 -5.52 -12.66 -3.15
CA VAL A 53 -6.18 -12.09 -1.97
C VAL A 53 -7.45 -12.92 -1.73
N PRO A 54 -7.50 -13.72 -0.64
CA PRO A 54 -8.70 -14.48 -0.30
C PRO A 54 -9.81 -13.55 0.20
N ASP A 55 -11.05 -14.03 0.10
CA ASP A 55 -12.20 -13.36 0.71
C ASP A 55 -12.06 -13.33 2.23
N ILE A 56 -12.37 -12.17 2.83
CA ILE A 56 -12.31 -11.97 4.27
C ILE A 56 -13.72 -12.18 4.83
N LEU A 57 -14.02 -13.41 5.25
CA LEU A 57 -15.32 -13.79 5.83
C LEU A 57 -15.18 -14.06 7.33
N TYR A 58 -16.08 -13.47 8.12
CA TYR A 58 -16.16 -13.67 9.56
C TYR A 58 -17.41 -14.48 9.94
N LYS A 59 -17.40 -15.08 11.13
CA LYS A 59 -18.55 -15.87 11.62
C LYS A 59 -19.81 -15.02 11.80
N GLU A 60 -19.63 -13.76 12.15
CA GLU A 60 -20.72 -12.81 12.36
C GLU A 60 -21.40 -12.42 11.04
N ASP A 61 -20.72 -12.60 9.90
CA ASP A 61 -21.27 -12.21 8.60
C ASP A 61 -22.49 -13.07 8.21
N GLU A 62 -22.58 -14.30 8.72
CA GLU A 62 -23.79 -15.13 8.60
C GLU A 62 -25.00 -14.47 9.28
N ILE A 63 -24.81 -13.96 10.50
CA ILE A 63 -25.85 -13.31 11.30
C ILE A 63 -26.19 -11.94 10.71
N ARG A 64 -25.19 -11.18 10.23
CA ARG A 64 -25.41 -9.88 9.58
C ARG A 64 -26.16 -10.01 8.28
N ALA A 65 -25.80 -10.98 7.43
CA ALA A 65 -26.54 -11.28 6.21
C ALA A 65 -27.99 -11.58 6.56
N LEU A 66 -28.24 -12.50 7.50
CA LEU A 66 -29.58 -12.83 7.95
C LEU A 66 -30.34 -11.60 8.47
N THR A 67 -29.69 -10.76 9.29
CA THR A 67 -30.30 -9.54 9.86
C THR A 67 -30.67 -8.54 8.77
N LEU A 68 -29.79 -8.32 7.79
CA LEU A 68 -30.00 -7.43 6.65
C LEU A 68 -31.10 -7.93 5.71
N TYR A 69 -31.21 -9.24 5.48
CA TYR A 69 -32.26 -9.80 4.62
C TYR A 69 -33.61 -9.93 5.34
N THR A 70 -33.63 -10.08 6.66
CA THR A 70 -34.86 -10.32 7.44
C THR A 70 -35.54 -9.03 7.87
N LEU A 71 -34.79 -7.94 8.08
CA LEU A 71 -35.36 -6.66 8.50
C LEU A 71 -35.29 -5.67 7.33
N PRO A 72 -36.42 -5.19 6.77
CA PRO A 72 -36.38 -4.04 5.89
C PRO A 72 -35.82 -2.87 6.70
N PHE A 73 -34.74 -2.29 6.18
CA PHE A 73 -34.00 -1.13 6.68
C PHE A 73 -34.86 -0.27 7.63
N LYS A 74 -34.66 -0.40 8.95
CA LYS A 74 -35.26 0.56 9.90
C LYS A 74 -34.66 1.91 9.54
N THR A 75 -35.51 2.78 9.02
CA THR A 75 -35.27 4.16 8.62
C THR A 75 -34.72 4.98 9.79
N LEU A 76 -33.43 4.88 10.08
CA LEU A 76 -32.72 5.80 10.96
C LEU A 76 -32.35 7.07 10.17
N GLY A 77 -33.38 7.82 9.83
CA GLY A 77 -33.28 9.14 9.18
C GLY A 77 -34.45 10.07 9.47
N SER A 78 -35.38 9.72 10.36
CA SER A 78 -36.55 10.56 10.69
C SER A 78 -36.69 10.86 12.19
N ILE A 79 -35.56 11.05 12.88
CA ILE A 79 -35.52 11.79 14.15
C ILE A 79 -34.22 12.59 14.20
N ARG A 80 -34.25 13.81 13.67
CA ARG A 80 -33.60 15.00 14.26
C ARG A 80 -33.95 16.27 13.46
N ASN A 81 -34.69 17.14 14.17
CA ASN A 81 -35.10 18.53 13.94
C ASN A 81 -36.14 18.83 12.86
#